data_AF-A0A7S4BSV4-F1
#
_entry.id   AF-A0A7S4BSV4-F1
#
_cell.length_a   1.000
_cell.length_b   1.000
_cell.length_c   1.000
_cell.angle_alpha   90.00
_cell.angle_beta   90.00
_cell.angle_gamma   90.00
#
_symmetry.space_group_name_H-M   'P 1'
#
loop_
_entity.id
_entity.type
_entity.pdbx_description
1 polymer ?
#
loop_
_entity_poly.entity_id
_entity_poly.type
_entity_poly.pdbx_seq_one_letter_code
_entity_poly.pdbx_strand_id
1 'polypeptide(L)'
;MIVCFAIVALGFPGLTQAASQAASQVDELNEARMPLLTVLTPSEGEVLLALPDPRNSSAPPTSSLQMRYAVQGGSTQGRSVRLCLRLLRSPLRYYGGPLLSRDVDSMRPYAAGCFLLTQPVTLANLSVGSYALVAQLRDSGETLSNATSFFAVSPSLEDETTRGDTADDFAASYEWQSVREGQSVPSGLEVQLSLDGSHRRSARIPPTWRLQLFLGEGLGFLRTDVLRDTRVREVLAAAEAQAAAAALRHHLDGAHKACFSLFAGSDWLDAESTVESAQLFSRRGQLHVRRRPT
;
A
#
# COMPACT_ATOMS: atom_id res chain seq x y z
N MET A 1 17.37 -17.84 -40.17
CA MET A 1 16.55 -17.99 -41.39
C MET A 1 15.10 -17.71 -40.99
N ILE A 2 14.63 -16.48 -41.16
CA ILE A 2 13.32 -16.00 -40.66
C ILE A 2 12.37 -15.95 -41.86
N VAL A 3 11.26 -16.68 -41.76
CA VAL A 3 10.18 -16.68 -42.75
C VAL A 3 9.11 -15.69 -42.28
N CYS A 4 8.96 -14.58 -43.00
CA CYS A 4 7.85 -13.65 -42.81
C CYS A 4 6.63 -14.15 -43.60
N PHE A 5 5.51 -14.40 -42.92
CA PHE A 5 4.20 -14.57 -43.55
C PHE A 5 3.57 -13.19 -43.75
N ALA A 6 3.42 -12.78 -45.00
CA ALA A 6 2.57 -11.66 -45.39
C ALA A 6 1.14 -12.18 -45.59
N ILE A 7 0.20 -11.74 -44.75
CA ILE A 7 -1.23 -12.00 -44.95
C ILE A 7 -1.75 -10.94 -45.92
N VAL A 8 -2.06 -11.36 -47.14
CA VAL A 8 -2.76 -10.55 -48.15
C VAL A 8 -4.24 -10.56 -47.80
N ALA A 9 -4.78 -9.41 -47.38
CA ALA A 9 -6.21 -9.21 -47.19
C ALA A 9 -6.87 -8.99 -48.55
N LEU A 10 -7.64 -9.98 -49.03
CA LEU A 10 -8.51 -9.85 -50.20
C LEU A 10 -9.79 -9.09 -49.79
N GLY A 11 -10.04 -7.96 -50.46
CA GLY A 11 -11.16 -7.07 -50.20
C GLY A 11 -12.51 -7.68 -50.61
N PHE A 12 -13.36 -7.95 -49.64
CA PHE A 12 -14.78 -8.24 -49.82
C PHE A 12 -15.60 -6.95 -49.61
N PRO A 13 -16.22 -6.36 -50.65
CA PRO A 13 -16.96 -5.09 -50.53
C PRO A 13 -18.33 -5.20 -49.85
N GLY A 14 -18.70 -6.36 -49.28
CA GLY A 14 -20.00 -6.60 -48.63
C GLY A 14 -20.00 -6.65 -47.10
N LEU A 15 -18.82 -6.63 -46.45
CA LEU A 15 -18.71 -6.80 -44.98
C LEU A 15 -18.72 -5.48 -44.19
N THR A 16 -18.61 -4.33 -44.85
CA THR A 16 -18.52 -3.02 -44.19
C THR A 16 -19.88 -2.50 -43.70
N GLN A 17 -20.98 -2.84 -44.37
CA GLN A 17 -22.31 -2.33 -44.01
C GLN A 17 -22.90 -3.02 -42.77
N ALA A 18 -22.65 -4.32 -42.59
CA ALA A 18 -23.07 -5.06 -41.40
C ALA A 18 -22.25 -4.68 -40.15
N ALA A 19 -20.95 -4.40 -40.31
CA ALA A 19 -20.11 -3.90 -39.22
C ALA A 19 -20.52 -2.48 -38.77
N SER A 20 -20.95 -1.62 -39.71
CA SER A 20 -21.46 -0.28 -39.41
C SER A 20 -22.78 -0.29 -38.65
N GLN A 21 -23.70 -1.22 -38.94
CA GLN A 21 -24.96 -1.36 -38.20
C GLN A 21 -24.75 -2.02 -36.83
N ALA A 22 -23.84 -2.98 -36.70
CA ALA A 22 -23.47 -3.55 -35.41
C ALA A 22 -22.78 -2.52 -34.49
N ALA A 23 -21.97 -1.61 -35.05
CA ALA A 23 -21.33 -0.54 -34.30
C ALA A 23 -22.35 0.51 -33.78
N SER A 24 -23.37 0.88 -34.55
CA SER A 24 -24.38 1.84 -34.07
C SER A 24 -25.31 1.24 -33.02
N GLN A 25 -25.57 -0.07 -33.09
CA GLN A 25 -26.41 -0.76 -32.11
C GLN A 25 -25.71 -0.98 -30.76
N VAL A 26 -24.37 -1.10 -30.76
CA VAL A 26 -23.56 -1.12 -29.53
C VAL A 26 -23.50 0.27 -28.87
N ASP A 27 -23.58 1.35 -29.64
CA ASP A 27 -23.63 2.72 -29.11
C ASP A 27 -24.98 3.03 -28.44
N GLU A 28 -26.11 2.63 -29.05
CA GLU A 28 -27.44 2.77 -28.42
C GLU A 28 -27.60 1.95 -27.13
N LEU A 29 -27.00 0.75 -27.07
CA LEU A 29 -26.97 -0.06 -25.84
C LEU A 29 -26.04 0.51 -24.76
N ASN A 30 -25.08 1.37 -25.11
CA ASN A 30 -24.26 2.10 -24.14
C ASN A 30 -24.96 3.36 -23.61
N GLU A 31 -25.87 3.98 -24.36
CA GLU A 31 -26.62 5.17 -23.91
C GLU A 31 -27.63 4.86 -22.79
N ALA A 32 -28.13 3.63 -22.71
CA ALA A 32 -29.04 3.21 -21.65
C ALA A 32 -28.33 2.82 -20.33
N ARG A 33 -27.00 2.94 -20.24
CA ARG A 33 -26.27 2.61 -19.00
C ARG A 33 -26.51 3.66 -17.94
N MET A 34 -27.14 3.23 -16.84
CA MET A 34 -27.29 4.05 -15.64
C MET A 34 -25.91 4.57 -15.18
N PRO A 35 -25.81 5.85 -14.81
CA PRO A 35 -24.56 6.43 -14.33
C PRO A 35 -24.08 5.68 -13.09
N LEU A 36 -22.86 5.14 -13.16
CA LEU A 36 -22.20 4.44 -12.07
C LEU A 36 -21.28 5.42 -11.33
N LEU A 37 -21.57 5.68 -10.06
CA LEU A 37 -20.71 6.47 -9.19
C LEU A 37 -19.63 5.57 -8.60
N THR A 38 -18.36 5.87 -8.88
CA THR A 38 -17.22 5.23 -8.21
C THR A 38 -16.47 6.29 -7.42
N VAL A 39 -16.53 6.19 -6.09
CA VAL A 39 -15.73 7.04 -5.20
C VAL A 39 -14.32 6.48 -5.18
N LEU A 40 -13.34 7.29 -5.57
CA LEU A 40 -11.94 6.89 -5.47
C LEU A 40 -11.51 7.07 -4.01
N THR A 41 -10.71 6.14 -3.51
CA THR A 41 -10.09 6.23 -2.19
C THR A 41 -9.27 7.52 -2.07
N PRO A 42 -9.04 8.04 -0.84
CA PRO A 42 -8.13 9.16 -0.62
C PRO A 42 -6.80 8.91 -1.34
N SER A 43 -6.22 9.92 -1.97
CA SER A 43 -4.96 9.78 -2.71
C SER A 43 -3.78 9.32 -1.85
N GLU A 44 -3.91 9.43 -0.53
CA GLU A 44 -2.87 9.13 0.46
C GLU A 44 -3.10 7.80 1.23
N GLY A 45 -4.09 6.98 0.84
CA GLY A 45 -4.39 5.69 1.46
C GLY A 45 -5.62 5.67 2.39
N GLU A 46 -5.84 4.58 3.13
CA GLU A 46 -7.01 4.41 4.02
C GLU A 46 -6.88 5.15 5.37
N VAL A 47 -5.67 5.63 5.71
CA VAL A 47 -5.36 6.30 6.97
C VAL A 47 -4.68 7.64 6.68
N LEU A 48 -5.24 8.71 7.23
CA LEU A 48 -4.75 10.08 7.12
C LEU A 48 -4.19 10.53 8.46
N LEU A 49 -3.08 11.27 8.44
CA LEU A 49 -2.48 11.83 9.64
C LEU A 49 -3.02 13.25 9.87
N ALA A 50 -3.59 13.49 11.06
CA ALA A 50 -4.00 14.81 11.50
C ALA A 50 -2.77 15.60 11.91
N LEU A 51 -2.51 16.70 11.20
CA LEU A 51 -1.38 17.57 11.50
C LEU A 51 -1.78 18.55 12.62
N PRO A 52 -0.90 18.81 13.58
CA PRO A 52 -1.11 19.89 14.53
C PRO A 52 -1.11 21.23 13.78
N ASP A 53 -1.97 22.17 14.19
CA ASP A 53 -1.92 23.53 13.66
C ASP A 53 -0.67 24.23 14.20
N PRO A 54 0.33 24.57 13.34
CA PRO A 54 1.57 25.16 13.81
C PRO A 54 1.37 26.54 14.46
N ARG A 55 0.20 27.18 14.25
CA ARG A 55 -0.11 28.51 14.80
C ARG A 55 -0.82 28.44 16.15
N ASN A 56 -1.36 27.28 16.52
CA ASN A 56 -2.12 27.13 17.75
C ASN A 56 -1.96 25.73 18.34
N SER A 57 -1.01 25.59 19.26
CA SER A 57 -0.72 24.34 19.96
C SER A 57 -1.87 23.84 20.85
N SER A 58 -2.90 24.66 21.09
CA SER A 58 -4.10 24.29 21.85
C SER A 58 -5.27 23.83 20.97
N ALA A 59 -5.20 24.07 19.65
CA ALA A 59 -6.23 23.60 18.74
C ALA A 59 -6.13 22.09 18.56
N PRO A 60 -7.26 21.36 18.52
CA PRO A 60 -7.25 19.94 18.23
C PRO A 60 -6.63 19.69 16.85
N PRO A 61 -5.82 18.63 16.67
CA PRO A 61 -5.20 18.34 15.39
C PRO A 61 -6.28 18.05 14.34
N THR A 62 -6.10 18.61 13.15
CA THR A 62 -7.05 18.45 12.04
C THR A 62 -6.33 18.10 10.75
N SER A 63 -7.02 17.39 9.85
CA SER A 63 -6.54 17.14 8.49
C SER A 63 -7.49 17.74 7.46
N SER A 64 -6.93 18.13 6.32
CA SER A 64 -7.70 18.48 5.12
C SER A 64 -7.40 17.50 4.01
N LEU A 65 -8.44 16.96 3.38
CA LEU A 65 -8.36 15.97 2.31
C LEU A 65 -9.07 16.48 1.06
N GLN A 66 -8.37 16.44 -0.08
CA GLN A 66 -9.02 16.56 -1.38
C GLN A 66 -9.49 15.18 -1.86
N MET A 67 -10.78 15.09 -2.20
CA MET A 67 -11.33 13.84 -2.71
C MET A 67 -11.45 13.89 -4.22
N ARG A 68 -11.08 12.79 -4.87
CA ARG A 68 -11.34 12.56 -6.28
C ARG A 68 -12.49 11.57 -6.40
N TYR A 69 -13.43 11.83 -7.30
CA TYR A 69 -14.52 10.92 -7.61
C TYR A 69 -14.64 10.79 -9.12
N ALA A 70 -15.09 9.63 -9.58
CA ALA A 70 -15.35 9.38 -10.99
C ALA A 70 -16.80 8.96 -11.16
N VAL A 71 -17.48 9.56 -12.13
CA VAL A 71 -18.80 9.13 -12.56
C VAL A 71 -18.64 8.55 -13.95
N GLN A 72 -18.94 7.26 -14.10
CA GLN A 72 -18.86 6.56 -15.38
C GLN A 72 -20.27 6.32 -15.93
N GLY A 73 -20.47 6.61 -17.22
CA GLY A 73 -21.74 6.34 -17.91
C GLY A 73 -22.83 7.40 -17.66
N GLY A 74 -23.85 7.37 -18.52
CA GLY A 74 -25.03 8.24 -18.50
C GLY A 74 -24.83 9.59 -19.22
N SER A 75 -25.55 9.80 -20.32
CA SER A 75 -25.72 11.14 -20.90
C SER A 75 -26.50 12.02 -19.92
N THR A 76 -25.94 13.16 -19.54
CA THR A 76 -26.61 14.16 -18.68
C THR A 76 -27.46 15.15 -19.47
N GLN A 77 -27.70 14.89 -20.77
CA GLN A 77 -28.42 15.84 -21.63
C GLN A 77 -29.79 16.19 -21.04
N GLY A 78 -29.90 17.44 -20.58
CA GLY A 78 -31.13 18.03 -20.02
C GLY A 78 -31.46 17.68 -18.57
N ARG A 79 -30.68 16.81 -17.89
CA ARG A 79 -30.94 16.43 -16.49
C ARG A 79 -30.02 17.17 -15.53
N SER A 80 -30.60 17.78 -14.49
CA SER A 80 -29.85 18.45 -13.42
C SER A 80 -29.36 17.41 -12.39
N VAL A 81 -28.38 16.60 -12.79
CA VAL A 81 -27.77 15.60 -11.91
C VAL A 81 -26.85 16.28 -10.88
N ARG A 82 -27.03 15.93 -9.60
CA ARG A 82 -26.23 16.45 -8.47
C ARG A 82 -25.55 15.32 -7.70
N LEU A 83 -24.35 15.57 -7.20
CA LEU A 83 -23.63 14.68 -6.30
C LEU A 83 -23.90 15.10 -4.86
N CYS A 84 -24.67 14.31 -4.12
CA CYS A 84 -24.94 14.51 -2.71
C CYS A 84 -23.99 13.65 -1.86
N LEU A 85 -23.21 14.30 -0.99
CA LEU A 85 -22.25 13.67 -0.10
C LEU A 85 -22.76 13.76 1.33
N ARG A 86 -22.60 12.68 2.09
CA ARG A 86 -22.85 12.61 3.53
C ARG A 86 -21.64 11.99 4.20
N LEU A 87 -20.98 12.76 5.05
CA LEU A 87 -19.87 12.32 5.87
C LEU A 87 -20.41 11.90 7.23
N LEU A 88 -20.10 10.67 7.63
CA LEU A 88 -20.41 10.10 8.93
C LEU A 88 -19.12 9.90 9.71
N ARG A 89 -19.20 9.98 11.04
CA ARG A 89 -18.07 9.88 11.94
C ARG A 89 -18.36 8.93 13.11
N SER A 90 -17.35 8.20 13.52
CA SER A 90 -17.30 7.45 14.77
C SER A 90 -15.98 7.74 15.50
N PRO A 91 -15.94 7.66 16.85
CA PRO A 91 -14.66 7.72 17.57
C PRO A 91 -13.69 6.65 17.06
N LEU A 92 -12.41 7.02 16.90
CA LEU A 92 -11.38 6.09 16.46
C LEU A 92 -11.20 5.02 17.54
N ARG A 93 -11.56 3.78 17.24
CA ARG A 93 -11.26 2.63 18.11
C ARG A 93 -9.97 2.03 17.63
N TYR A 94 -8.87 2.35 18.30
CA TYR A 94 -7.58 1.71 18.03
C TYR A 94 -7.70 0.22 18.34
N TYR A 95 -7.54 -0.58 17.30
CA TYR A 95 -7.26 -1.99 17.40
C TYR A 95 -6.04 -2.22 16.50
N GLY A 96 -5.05 -2.98 16.95
CA GLY A 96 -3.82 -3.26 16.19
C GLY A 96 -4.05 -4.17 14.97
N GLY A 97 -5.02 -3.85 14.13
CA GLY A 97 -5.50 -4.62 12.99
C GLY A 97 -6.33 -3.77 12.01
N PRO A 98 -6.92 -4.37 10.97
CA PRO A 98 -7.72 -3.66 9.97
C PRO A 98 -8.92 -2.93 10.60
N LEU A 99 -9.34 -1.80 10.03
CA LEU A 99 -10.50 -1.00 10.47
C LEU A 99 -11.75 -1.88 10.67
N LEU A 100 -12.12 -2.13 11.94
CA LEU A 100 -13.17 -3.09 12.31
C LEU A 100 -14.60 -2.52 12.17
N SER A 101 -14.79 -1.21 12.25
CA SER A 101 -16.14 -0.61 12.17
C SER A 101 -16.42 -0.11 10.75
N ARG A 102 -16.96 -1.01 9.92
CA ARG A 102 -17.57 -0.70 8.62
C ARG A 102 -19.10 -0.57 8.70
N ASP A 103 -19.65 -0.65 9.91
CA ASP A 103 -21.08 -0.51 10.15
C ASP A 103 -21.47 0.97 10.10
N VAL A 104 -22.03 1.38 8.96
CA VAL A 104 -22.49 2.74 8.66
C VAL A 104 -23.57 3.19 9.64
N ASP A 105 -24.41 2.28 10.14
CA ASP A 105 -25.54 2.59 11.02
C ASP A 105 -25.06 2.94 12.44
N SER A 106 -23.86 2.49 12.81
CA SER A 106 -23.21 2.88 14.06
C SER A 106 -22.56 4.27 14.04
N MET A 107 -22.42 4.88 12.86
CA MET A 107 -21.75 6.17 12.68
C MET A 107 -22.72 7.35 12.79
N ARG A 108 -22.25 8.46 13.36
CA ARG A 108 -23.05 9.68 13.54
C ARG A 108 -22.89 10.62 12.34
N PRO A 109 -23.95 11.32 11.90
CA PRO A 109 -23.81 12.37 10.89
C PRO A 109 -22.80 13.43 11.31
N TYR A 110 -21.90 13.79 10.41
CA TYR A 110 -20.89 14.82 10.63
C TYR A 110 -21.09 16.02 9.69
N ALA A 111 -21.22 15.78 8.39
CA ALA A 111 -21.48 16.82 7.40
C ALA A 111 -22.29 16.27 6.21
N ALA A 112 -23.00 17.15 5.51
CA ALA A 112 -23.69 16.79 4.27
C ALA A 112 -23.76 17.98 3.31
N GLY A 113 -23.77 17.71 2.01
CA GLY A 113 -23.92 18.73 0.97
C GLY A 113 -24.19 18.13 -0.40
N CYS A 114 -24.80 18.90 -1.29
CA CYS A 114 -25.02 18.49 -2.69
C CYS A 114 -24.31 19.47 -3.63
N PHE A 115 -23.59 18.93 -4.60
CA PHE A 115 -22.66 19.65 -5.45
C PHE A 115 -22.93 19.36 -6.93
N LEU A 116 -22.47 20.25 -7.80
CA LEU A 116 -22.40 19.97 -9.24
C LEU A 116 -21.33 18.91 -9.51
N LEU A 117 -21.54 18.07 -10.51
CA LEU A 117 -20.63 16.96 -10.86
C LEU A 117 -19.20 17.38 -11.24
N THR A 118 -19.02 18.63 -11.65
CA THR A 118 -17.72 19.20 -12.03
C THR A 118 -17.05 19.96 -10.89
N GLN A 119 -17.75 20.14 -9.76
CA GLN A 119 -17.26 20.92 -8.65
C GLN A 119 -16.30 20.07 -7.79
N PRO A 120 -15.04 20.49 -7.61
CA PRO A 120 -14.13 19.81 -6.70
C PRO A 120 -14.65 19.94 -5.27
N VAL A 121 -14.57 18.84 -4.50
CA VAL A 121 -14.98 18.81 -3.09
C VAL A 121 -13.76 18.56 -2.21
N THR A 122 -13.55 19.46 -1.23
CA THR A 122 -12.50 19.33 -0.22
C THR A 122 -13.17 19.10 1.13
N LEU A 123 -12.72 18.06 1.86
CA LEU A 123 -13.08 17.86 3.25
C LEU A 123 -12.01 18.53 4.11
N ALA A 124 -12.38 19.53 4.90
CA ALA A 124 -11.44 20.26 5.76
C ALA A 124 -11.81 20.07 7.24
N ASN A 125 -10.86 20.35 8.12
CA ASN A 125 -11.03 20.35 9.58
C ASN A 125 -11.50 18.99 10.13
N LEU A 126 -11.06 17.89 9.52
CA LEU A 126 -11.38 16.56 10.01
C LEU A 126 -10.57 16.27 11.26
N SER A 127 -11.28 16.10 12.38
CA SER A 127 -10.69 15.67 13.65
C SER A 127 -10.35 14.17 13.64
N VAL A 128 -9.58 13.70 14.63
CA VAL A 128 -9.31 12.27 14.82
C VAL A 128 -10.63 11.47 14.90
N GLY A 129 -10.70 10.36 14.15
CA GLY A 129 -11.90 9.54 14.04
C GLY A 129 -11.90 8.55 12.87
N SER A 130 -12.83 7.61 12.90
CA SER A 130 -13.20 6.82 11.72
C SER A 130 -14.31 7.53 10.95
N TYR A 131 -14.23 7.54 9.63
CA TYR A 131 -15.18 8.22 8.76
C TYR A 131 -15.74 7.28 7.69
N ALA A 132 -17.01 7.49 7.37
CA ALA A 132 -17.64 6.93 6.18
C ALA A 132 -18.18 8.06 5.30
N LEU A 133 -17.73 8.11 4.06
CA LEU A 133 -18.25 9.00 3.05
C LEU A 133 -19.29 8.25 2.21
N VAL A 134 -20.55 8.63 2.34
CA VAL A 134 -21.65 8.14 1.52
C VAL A 134 -21.90 9.15 0.41
N ALA A 135 -21.72 8.73 -0.83
CA ALA A 135 -21.96 9.54 -2.03
C ALA A 135 -23.21 9.01 -2.75
N GLN A 136 -24.08 9.92 -3.14
CA GLN A 136 -25.34 9.64 -3.84
C GLN A 136 -25.45 10.53 -5.06
N LEU A 137 -25.64 9.92 -6.22
CA LEU A 137 -25.98 10.64 -7.43
C LEU A 137 -27.50 10.83 -7.45
N ARG A 138 -27.98 12.08 -7.54
CA ARG A 138 -29.41 12.39 -7.54
C ARG A 138 -29.83 13.17 -8.77
N ASP A 139 -31.02 12.86 -9.28
CA ASP A 139 -31.73 13.65 -10.29
C ASP A 139 -33.16 13.90 -9.81
N SER A 140 -33.54 15.17 -9.72
CA SER A 140 -34.91 15.58 -9.37
C SER A 140 -35.47 14.95 -8.08
N GLY A 141 -34.60 14.56 -7.15
CA GLY A 141 -34.94 13.92 -5.87
C GLY A 141 -34.77 12.40 -5.84
N GLU A 142 -34.69 11.75 -7.00
CA GLU A 142 -34.44 10.31 -7.12
C GLU A 142 -32.95 9.99 -6.97
N THR A 143 -32.61 8.89 -6.30
CA THR A 143 -31.22 8.42 -6.17
C THR A 143 -30.90 7.46 -7.30
N LEU A 144 -30.01 7.86 -8.21
CA LEU A 144 -29.60 7.08 -9.37
C LEU A 144 -28.53 6.04 -9.03
N SER A 145 -27.61 6.39 -8.13
CA SER A 145 -26.48 5.54 -7.74
C SER A 145 -25.97 5.94 -6.36
N ASN A 146 -25.37 5.00 -5.64
CA ASN A 146 -24.70 5.25 -4.37
C ASN A 146 -23.31 4.60 -4.33
N ALA A 147 -22.42 5.16 -3.53
CA ALA A 147 -21.10 4.62 -3.27
C ALA A 147 -20.66 5.01 -1.85
N THR A 148 -19.92 4.12 -1.19
CA THR A 148 -19.43 4.35 0.18
C THR A 148 -17.93 4.10 0.24
N SER A 149 -17.19 5.03 0.86
CA SER A 149 -15.76 4.87 1.14
C SER A 149 -15.51 5.06 2.64
N PHE A 150 -14.56 4.30 3.18
CA PHE A 150 -14.17 4.36 4.58
C PHE A 150 -12.73 4.81 4.68
N PHE A 151 -12.43 5.65 5.67
CA PHE A 151 -11.08 6.07 5.99
C PHE A 151 -10.99 6.45 7.47
N ALA A 152 -9.77 6.57 7.98
CA ALA A 152 -9.52 7.05 9.33
C ALA A 152 -8.63 8.29 9.31
N VAL A 153 -8.87 9.19 10.26
CA VAL A 153 -7.97 10.26 10.62
C VAL A 153 -7.35 9.89 11.96
N SER A 154 -6.07 9.55 11.93
CA SER A 154 -5.25 9.29 13.12
C SER A 154 -4.56 10.57 13.56
N PRO A 155 -4.28 10.80 14.86
CA PRO A 155 -3.29 11.80 15.25
C PRO A 155 -1.99 11.53 14.48
N SER A 156 -1.31 12.59 14.02
CA SER A 156 0.07 12.45 13.61
C SER A 156 0.86 11.94 14.80
N LEU A 157 1.52 10.80 14.65
CA LEU A 157 2.43 10.24 15.66
C LEU A 157 3.78 10.98 15.70
N GLU A 158 3.93 12.06 14.93
CA GLU A 158 5.21 12.73 14.69
C GLU A 158 5.63 13.73 15.79
N ASP A 159 4.95 13.80 16.94
CA ASP A 159 5.26 14.82 17.95
C ASP A 159 5.48 14.30 19.39
N GLU A 160 5.83 13.02 19.54
CA GLU A 160 6.59 12.56 20.73
C GLU A 160 8.06 12.25 20.42
N THR A 161 8.44 12.06 19.15
CA THR A 161 9.84 11.78 18.76
C THR A 161 10.70 13.04 18.58
N THR A 162 10.08 14.22 18.43
CA THR A 162 10.81 15.44 18.05
C THR A 162 11.10 16.39 19.22
N ARG A 163 10.65 16.06 20.44
CA ARG A 163 10.96 16.84 21.65
C ARG A 163 12.13 16.23 22.43
N GLY A 164 13.27 16.08 21.76
CA GLY A 164 14.57 16.34 22.37
C GLY A 164 15.09 15.38 23.44
N ASP A 165 14.61 14.14 23.46
CA ASP A 165 15.29 13.03 24.11
C ASP A 165 15.00 11.80 23.24
N THR A 166 16.03 11.18 22.65
CA THR A 166 15.86 9.99 21.81
C THR A 166 15.25 8.89 22.66
N ALA A 167 13.92 8.75 22.62
CA ALA A 167 13.25 7.59 23.15
C ALA A 167 13.89 6.38 22.48
N ASP A 168 14.75 5.67 23.22
CA ASP A 168 15.57 4.56 22.73
C ASP A 168 14.78 3.67 21.77
N ASP A 169 14.99 3.85 20.47
CA ASP A 169 14.44 2.92 19.48
C ASP A 169 14.90 1.53 19.87
N PHE A 170 13.97 0.58 19.89
CA PHE A 170 14.28 -0.78 20.31
C PHE A 170 15.32 -1.39 19.34
N ALA A 171 16.58 -1.46 19.79
CA ALA A 171 17.67 -2.02 19.03
C ALA A 171 17.63 -3.54 19.08
N ALA A 172 17.00 -4.14 18.06
CA ALA A 172 16.82 -5.58 17.92
C ALA A 172 18.15 -6.34 18.11
N SER A 173 18.15 -7.31 19.03
CA SER A 173 19.28 -8.20 19.28
C SER A 173 18.82 -9.66 19.40
N TYR A 174 19.76 -10.60 19.33
CA TYR A 174 19.47 -12.03 19.54
C TYR A 174 19.23 -12.39 21.02
N GLU A 175 19.59 -11.49 21.94
CA GLU A 175 19.35 -11.67 23.37
C GLU A 175 18.00 -11.08 23.77
N TRP A 176 17.36 -11.64 24.79
CA TRP A 176 16.11 -11.09 25.33
C TRP A 176 16.36 -9.71 25.93
N GLN A 177 15.71 -8.69 25.37
CA GLN A 177 15.75 -7.32 25.87
C GLN A 177 14.37 -6.91 26.38
N SER A 178 14.33 -6.16 27.48
CA SER A 178 13.06 -5.62 27.99
C SER A 178 12.51 -4.55 27.04
N VAL A 179 11.19 -4.60 26.81
CA VAL A 179 10.45 -3.63 25.99
C VAL A 179 9.62 -2.76 26.92
N ARG A 180 9.79 -1.44 26.84
CA ARG A 180 9.02 -0.47 27.65
C ARG A 180 7.56 -0.46 27.19
N GLU A 181 6.64 -0.09 28.09
CA GLU A 181 5.25 0.09 27.70
C GLU A 181 5.12 1.21 26.66
N GLY A 182 4.38 0.96 25.58
CA GLY A 182 4.25 1.89 24.46
C GLY A 182 5.43 1.90 23.48
N GLN A 183 6.56 1.26 23.79
CA GLN A 183 7.72 1.20 22.88
C GLN A 183 7.40 0.39 21.62
N SER A 184 7.70 0.96 20.46
CA SER A 184 7.56 0.27 19.17
C SER A 184 8.64 -0.79 19.03
N VAL A 185 8.26 -1.98 18.60
CA VAL A 185 9.18 -3.08 18.29
C VAL A 185 9.13 -3.41 16.80
N PRO A 186 10.29 -3.61 16.14
CA PRO A 186 10.31 -4.06 14.76
C PRO A 186 9.51 -5.35 14.55
N SER A 187 8.84 -5.46 13.40
CA SER A 187 8.15 -6.69 13.02
C SER A 187 9.11 -7.88 12.91
N GLY A 188 8.60 -9.10 13.14
CA GLY A 188 9.37 -10.33 13.01
C GLY A 188 10.25 -10.69 14.22
N LEU A 189 10.14 -9.95 15.33
CA LEU A 189 10.75 -10.32 16.60
C LEU A 189 9.90 -11.36 17.35
N GLU A 190 10.57 -12.21 18.13
CA GLU A 190 9.91 -12.99 19.18
C GLU A 190 9.60 -12.06 20.35
N VAL A 191 8.36 -12.08 20.84
CA VAL A 191 7.92 -11.29 22.00
C VAL A 191 7.45 -12.23 23.09
N GLN A 192 8.01 -12.08 24.29
CA GLN A 192 7.61 -12.80 25.49
C GLN A 192 6.84 -11.87 26.42
N LEU A 193 5.65 -12.30 26.84
CA LEU A 193 4.78 -11.60 27.79
C LEU A 193 4.76 -12.38 29.09
N SER A 194 5.09 -11.74 30.21
CA SER A 194 4.98 -12.38 31.53
C SER A 194 3.52 -12.50 31.98
N LEU A 195 3.14 -13.69 32.46
CA LEU A 195 1.79 -14.00 32.96
C LEU A 195 1.63 -13.76 34.48
N ASP A 196 2.71 -13.42 35.18
CA ASP A 196 2.77 -13.23 36.63
C ASP A 196 2.19 -11.89 37.12
N GLY A 197 1.51 -11.14 36.24
CA GLY A 197 0.98 -9.81 36.53
C GLY A 197 2.05 -8.71 36.60
N SER A 198 3.34 -9.02 36.38
CA SER A 198 4.40 -8.00 36.35
C SER A 198 4.36 -7.11 35.11
N HIS A 199 3.51 -7.46 34.13
CA HIS A 199 3.41 -6.80 32.81
C HIS A 199 4.75 -6.64 32.07
N ARG A 200 5.79 -7.40 32.46
CA ARG A 200 7.08 -7.36 31.78
C ARG A 200 6.95 -7.93 30.38
N ARG A 201 7.49 -7.19 29.42
CA ARG A 201 7.59 -7.58 28.01
C ARG A 201 9.05 -7.63 27.65
N SER A 202 9.44 -8.66 26.93
CA SER A 202 10.76 -8.76 26.33
C SER A 202 10.66 -9.17 24.88
N ALA A 203 11.63 -8.75 24.08
CA ALA A 203 11.72 -9.11 22.67
C ALA A 203 13.15 -9.51 22.28
N ARG A 204 13.27 -10.34 21.25
CA ARG A 204 14.53 -10.72 20.61
C ARG A 204 14.34 -11.08 19.15
N ILE A 205 15.43 -11.11 18.39
CA ILE A 205 15.48 -11.72 17.07
C ILE A 205 15.34 -13.25 17.24
N PRO A 206 14.45 -13.92 16.48
CA PRO A 206 14.35 -15.38 16.51
C PRO A 206 15.71 -16.04 16.21
N PRO A 207 16.03 -17.20 16.82
CA PRO A 207 17.29 -17.91 16.54
C PRO A 207 17.51 -18.21 15.05
N THR A 208 16.41 -18.47 14.33
CA THR A 208 16.35 -18.67 12.88
C THR A 208 15.24 -17.81 12.30
N TRP A 209 15.53 -17.06 11.24
CA TRP A 209 14.53 -16.23 10.54
C TRP A 209 14.75 -16.26 9.02
N ARG A 210 13.71 -15.91 8.25
CA ARG A 210 13.73 -16.01 6.79
C ARG A 210 14.13 -14.69 6.14
N LEU A 211 15.27 -14.68 5.48
CA LEU A 211 15.75 -13.56 4.66
C LEU A 211 15.16 -13.65 3.24
N GLN A 212 14.55 -12.56 2.78
CA GLN A 212 14.06 -12.42 1.41
C GLN A 212 14.85 -11.32 0.69
N LEU A 213 15.46 -11.65 -0.45
CA LEU A 213 16.25 -10.71 -1.27
C LEU A 213 15.73 -10.70 -2.70
N PHE A 214 15.57 -9.52 -3.29
CA PHE A 214 15.27 -9.38 -4.71
C PHE A 214 16.57 -9.46 -5.52
N LEU A 215 16.63 -10.37 -6.50
CA LEU A 215 17.82 -10.62 -7.32
C LEU A 215 17.82 -9.87 -8.65
N GLY A 216 16.72 -9.17 -8.98
CA GLY A 216 16.54 -8.47 -10.25
C GLY A 216 15.46 -9.09 -11.14
N GLU A 217 15.12 -8.38 -12.20
CA GLU A 217 14.14 -8.83 -13.20
C GLU A 217 14.59 -10.14 -13.87
N GLY A 218 13.66 -11.07 -14.04
CA GLY A 218 13.93 -12.40 -14.60
C GLY A 218 14.59 -13.40 -13.62
N LEU A 219 15.19 -12.93 -12.51
CA LEU A 219 15.81 -13.79 -11.49
C LEU A 219 14.91 -14.01 -10.27
N GLY A 220 14.02 -13.07 -9.98
CA GLY A 220 13.00 -13.18 -8.93
C GLY A 220 13.55 -12.91 -7.52
N PHE A 221 13.05 -13.66 -6.53
CA PHE A 221 13.42 -13.49 -5.13
C PHE A 221 14.16 -14.72 -4.59
N LEU A 222 15.27 -14.49 -3.87
CA LEU A 222 15.85 -15.47 -2.96
C LEU A 222 15.07 -15.45 -1.66
N ARG A 223 14.75 -16.62 -1.13
CA ARG A 223 14.19 -16.80 0.22
C ARG A 223 14.99 -17.89 0.93
N THR A 224 15.74 -17.52 1.95
CA THR A 224 16.61 -18.45 2.67
C THR A 224 16.50 -18.24 4.18
N ASP A 225 16.58 -19.31 4.96
CA ASP A 225 16.58 -19.23 6.41
C ASP A 225 18.01 -18.99 6.90
N VAL A 226 18.17 -18.03 7.81
CA VAL A 226 19.48 -17.60 8.32
C VAL A 226 19.52 -17.65 9.84
N LEU A 227 20.70 -17.95 10.38
CA LEU A 227 21.03 -17.94 11.79
C LEU A 227 21.90 -16.71 12.13
N ARG A 228 22.16 -16.51 13.42
CA ARG A 228 23.05 -15.46 13.94
C ARG A 228 24.45 -15.47 13.32
N ASP A 229 24.99 -16.67 13.13
CA ASP A 229 26.36 -16.96 12.71
C ASP A 229 26.50 -17.28 11.22
N THR A 230 25.39 -17.39 10.47
CA THR A 230 25.40 -17.51 9.02
C THR A 230 26.23 -16.38 8.42
N ARG A 231 27.15 -16.71 7.51
CA ARG A 231 28.01 -15.70 6.88
C ARG A 231 27.34 -15.06 5.68
N VAL A 232 27.68 -13.80 5.40
CA VAL A 232 27.19 -13.09 4.20
C VAL A 232 27.57 -13.84 2.91
N ARG A 233 28.75 -14.47 2.84
CA ARG A 233 29.15 -15.31 1.69
C ARG A 233 28.22 -16.50 1.44
N GLU A 234 27.62 -17.07 2.48
CA GLU A 234 26.68 -18.20 2.34
C GLU A 234 25.35 -17.71 1.75
N VAL A 235 24.89 -16.53 2.18
CA VAL A 235 23.73 -15.85 1.58
C VAL A 235 23.98 -15.52 0.11
N LEU A 236 25.19 -15.04 -0.23
CA LEU A 236 25.59 -14.75 -1.60
C LEU A 236 25.65 -16.03 -2.45
N ALA A 237 26.24 -17.12 -1.95
CA ALA A 237 26.26 -18.40 -2.64
C ALA A 237 24.84 -18.93 -2.92
N ALA A 238 23.91 -18.77 -1.97
CA ALA A 238 22.51 -19.10 -2.17
C ALA A 238 21.84 -18.22 -3.25
N ALA A 239 22.19 -16.93 -3.30
CA ALA A 239 21.72 -16.02 -4.36
C ALA A 239 22.25 -16.42 -5.74
N GLU A 240 23.53 -16.78 -5.84
CA GLU A 240 24.16 -17.27 -7.07
C GLU A 240 23.51 -18.56 -7.56
N ALA A 241 23.29 -19.53 -6.68
CA ALA A 241 22.61 -20.78 -7.02
C ALA A 241 21.17 -20.54 -7.51
N GLN A 242 20.42 -19.66 -6.83
CA GLN A 242 19.05 -19.31 -7.24
C GLN A 242 19.01 -18.60 -8.60
N ALA A 243 19.94 -17.66 -8.83
CA ALA A 243 20.05 -16.94 -10.08
C ALA A 243 20.42 -17.87 -11.25
N ALA A 244 21.37 -18.78 -11.04
CA ALA A 244 21.74 -19.79 -12.04
C ALA A 244 20.57 -20.71 -12.40
N ALA A 245 19.80 -21.14 -11.39
CA ALA A 245 18.60 -21.94 -11.62
C ALA A 245 17.51 -21.16 -12.37
N ALA A 246 17.31 -19.87 -12.07
CA ALA A 246 16.37 -19.01 -12.78
C ALA A 246 16.80 -18.77 -14.25
N ALA A 247 18.09 -18.52 -14.48
CA ALA A 247 18.64 -18.35 -15.81
C ALA A 247 18.40 -19.56 -16.71
N LEU A 248 18.59 -20.77 -16.19
CA LEU A 248 18.34 -22.01 -16.92
C LEU A 248 16.87 -22.15 -17.32
N ARG A 249 15.94 -21.81 -16.41
CA ARG A 249 14.49 -21.86 -16.68
C ARG A 249 14.04 -20.86 -17.73
N HIS A 250 14.69 -19.70 -17.79
CA HIS A 250 14.32 -18.60 -18.68
C HIS A 250 15.18 -18.52 -19.96
N HIS A 251 16.05 -19.50 -20.20
CA HIS A 251 16.99 -19.51 -21.34
C HIS A 251 17.79 -18.21 -21.46
N LEU A 252 18.24 -17.65 -20.33
CA LEU A 252 19.02 -16.42 -20.29
C LEU A 252 20.51 -16.75 -20.50
N ASP A 253 21.02 -16.46 -21.69
CA ASP A 253 22.43 -16.64 -22.02
C ASP A 253 23.33 -15.78 -21.10
N GLY A 254 24.39 -16.40 -20.56
CA GLY A 254 25.42 -15.71 -19.77
C GLY A 254 25.08 -15.38 -18.31
N ALA A 255 23.94 -15.83 -17.78
CA ALA A 255 23.57 -15.60 -16.37
C ALA A 255 24.15 -16.64 -15.38
N HIS A 256 24.76 -17.73 -15.86
CA HIS A 256 25.37 -18.78 -15.03
C HIS A 256 26.72 -18.40 -14.38
N LYS A 257 27.30 -17.23 -14.72
CA LYS A 257 28.53 -16.69 -14.12
C LYS A 257 28.32 -15.33 -13.44
N ALA A 258 27.12 -15.06 -12.94
CA ALA A 258 26.86 -13.83 -12.22
C ALA A 258 27.44 -13.92 -10.80
N CYS A 259 28.44 -13.10 -10.49
CA CYS A 259 28.85 -12.88 -9.10
C CYS A 259 27.97 -11.81 -8.48
N PHE A 260 27.57 -11.99 -7.22
CA PHE A 260 26.74 -11.03 -6.51
C PHE A 260 27.48 -10.31 -5.38
N SER A 261 26.94 -9.17 -4.97
CA SER A 261 27.35 -8.45 -3.76
C SER A 261 26.12 -7.94 -3.04
N LEU A 262 26.18 -8.02 -1.70
CA LEU A 262 25.09 -7.61 -0.83
C LEU A 262 25.36 -6.20 -0.30
N PHE A 263 24.38 -5.33 -0.44
CA PHE A 263 24.44 -3.95 0.03
C PHE A 263 23.34 -3.71 1.07
N ALA A 264 23.61 -2.85 2.03
CA ALA A 264 22.62 -2.26 2.91
C ALA A 264 22.61 -0.74 2.67
N GLY A 265 21.63 -0.23 1.95
CA GLY A 265 21.67 1.16 1.48
C GLY A 265 22.88 1.38 0.55
N SER A 266 23.73 2.37 0.84
CA SER A 266 24.97 2.61 0.08
C SER A 266 26.10 1.65 0.41
N ASP A 267 26.02 0.95 1.53
CA ASP A 267 27.18 0.27 2.12
C ASP A 267 27.30 -1.14 1.59
N TRP A 268 28.47 -1.48 1.05
CA TRP A 268 28.78 -2.85 0.69
C TRP A 268 29.09 -3.66 1.96
N LEU A 269 28.45 -4.81 2.12
CA LEU A 269 28.66 -5.71 3.25
C LEU A 269 29.82 -6.68 2.97
N ASP A 270 30.72 -6.81 3.94
CA ASP A 270 31.81 -7.78 3.92
C ASP A 270 31.26 -9.21 3.85
N ALA A 271 31.77 -10.01 2.91
CA ALA A 271 31.33 -11.38 2.70
C ALA A 271 31.68 -12.31 3.88
N GLU A 272 32.71 -11.98 4.65
CA GLU A 272 33.15 -12.79 5.79
C GLU A 272 32.42 -12.43 7.10
N SER A 273 31.69 -11.31 7.11
CA SER A 273 30.84 -10.92 8.25
C SER A 273 29.67 -11.88 8.44
N THR A 274 29.26 -12.08 9.69
CA THR A 274 28.06 -12.84 10.05
C THR A 274 26.81 -11.98 9.90
N VAL A 275 25.65 -12.62 9.77
CA VAL A 275 24.33 -11.97 9.74
C VAL A 275 24.14 -10.98 10.89
N GLU A 276 24.56 -11.34 12.10
CA GLU A 276 24.50 -10.47 13.27
C GLU A 276 25.45 -9.26 13.15
N SER A 277 26.74 -9.50 12.85
CA SER A 277 27.73 -8.42 12.76
C SER A 277 27.40 -7.42 11.64
N ALA A 278 26.80 -7.92 10.54
CA ALA A 278 26.29 -7.10 9.44
C ALA A 278 24.91 -6.47 9.73
N GLN A 279 24.29 -6.80 10.86
CA GLN A 279 22.97 -6.33 11.30
C GLN A 279 21.87 -6.53 10.24
N LEU A 280 21.87 -7.67 9.53
CA LEU A 280 20.95 -7.87 8.39
C LEU A 280 19.48 -7.77 8.81
N PHE A 281 19.12 -8.20 10.02
CA PHE A 281 17.74 -8.15 10.52
C PHE A 281 17.22 -6.71 10.62
N SER A 282 18.01 -5.82 11.22
CA SER A 282 17.68 -4.41 11.39
C SER A 282 17.71 -3.66 10.06
N ARG A 283 18.57 -4.09 9.13
CA ARG A 283 18.75 -3.47 7.81
C ARG A 283 17.88 -4.09 6.71
N ARG A 284 16.98 -5.04 7.02
CA ARG A 284 16.23 -5.85 6.04
C ARG A 284 15.50 -5.05 4.95
N GLY A 285 14.99 -3.86 5.28
CA GLY A 285 14.29 -3.00 4.31
C GLY A 285 15.23 -2.25 3.35
N GLN A 286 16.54 -2.28 3.62
CA GLN A 286 17.57 -1.58 2.84
C GLN A 286 18.48 -2.57 2.08
N LEU A 287 18.28 -3.87 2.30
CA LEU A 287 19.10 -4.91 1.68
C LEU A 287 18.77 -5.04 0.20
N HIS A 288 19.81 -5.02 -0.63
CA HIS A 288 19.69 -5.33 -2.04
C HIS A 288 20.94 -6.01 -2.56
N VAL A 289 20.75 -6.82 -3.60
CA VAL A 289 21.81 -7.58 -4.24
C VAL A 289 22.14 -6.92 -5.57
N ARG A 290 23.43 -6.71 -5.87
CA ARG A 290 23.89 -6.22 -7.17
C ARG A 290 24.78 -7.24 -7.82
N ARG A 291 24.63 -7.40 -9.14
CA ARG A 291 25.54 -8.20 -9.96
C ARG A 291 26.86 -7.43 -10.11
N ARG A 292 27.99 -8.09 -9.86
CA ARG A 292 29.30 -7.53 -10.18
C ARG A 292 29.53 -7.61 -11.70
N PRO A 293 30.06 -6.55 -12.33
CA PRO A 293 30.58 -6.67 -13.68
C PRO A 293 31.75 -7.66 -13.66
N THR A 294 31.65 -8.71 -14.48
CA THR A 294 32.72 -9.68 -14.75
C THR A 294 33.70 -9.13 -15.76
#